data_AF-A0A1F2XQA9-F1
#
_entry.id   AF-A0A1F2XQA9-F1
#
_cell.length_a   1.000
_cell.length_b   1.000
_cell.length_c   1.000
_cell.angle_alpha   90.00
_cell.angle_beta   90.00
_cell.angle_gamma   90.00
#
_symmetry.space_group_name_H-M   'P 1'
#
loop_
_entity.id
_entity.type
_entity.pdbx_description
1 polymer ?
#
loop_
_entity_poly.entity_id
_entity_poly.type
_entity_poly.pdbx_seq_one_letter_code
_entity_poly.pdbx_strand_id
1 'polypeptide(L)'
;MAEHHSTSRPIRTATWPLVVWAARLSVYFLAQGALVLLAYAYYGFDSDPNSFALGFRIDPILAAVNLAWGLIGTYIGFFRPRYATAFVLAFAAFYTVLAVLGTFTPTHLGMMLNDRVNLFHWLIAPPAWAIGLYALWHRRRSR
;
A
#
# COMPACT_ATOMS: atom_id res chain seq x y z
N MET A 1 22.88 7.29 -50.57
CA MET A 1 23.22 6.14 -49.70
C MET A 1 22.41 6.35 -48.41
N ALA A 2 21.45 5.47 -48.13
CA ALA A 2 20.32 5.74 -47.25
C ALA A 2 20.71 5.84 -45.77
N GLU A 3 20.26 6.91 -45.10
CA GLU A 3 20.30 7.05 -43.65
C GLU A 3 19.32 6.08 -43.00
N HIS A 4 19.85 5.15 -42.21
CA HIS A 4 19.07 4.26 -41.38
C HIS A 4 18.50 5.08 -40.20
N HIS A 5 17.33 5.69 -40.38
CA HIS A 5 16.56 6.24 -39.26
C HIS A 5 16.11 5.10 -38.35
N SER A 6 16.89 4.85 -37.29
CA SER A 6 16.45 4.05 -36.15
C SER A 6 15.29 4.79 -35.48
N THR A 7 14.07 4.46 -35.89
CA THR A 7 12.85 4.91 -35.22
C THR A 7 12.72 4.14 -33.92
N SER A 8 13.50 4.53 -32.91
CA SER A 8 13.24 4.16 -31.52
C SER A 8 11.88 4.78 -31.16
N ARG A 9 10.79 4.01 -31.35
CA ARG A 9 9.48 4.36 -30.81
C ARG A 9 9.70 4.68 -29.33
N PRO A 10 9.36 5.89 -28.85
CA PRO A 10 9.43 6.15 -27.42
C PRO A 10 8.57 5.09 -26.74
N ILE A 11 9.15 4.38 -25.77
CA ILE A 11 8.44 3.41 -24.96
C ILE A 11 7.31 4.19 -24.29
N ARG A 12 6.11 4.14 -24.89
CA ARG A 12 4.95 4.88 -24.42
C ARG A 12 4.35 4.12 -23.24
N THR A 13 5.08 4.06 -22.13
CA THR A 13 4.48 3.76 -20.83
C THR A 13 3.85 5.04 -20.32
N ALA A 14 2.72 5.43 -20.91
CA ALA A 14 1.80 6.36 -20.26
C ALA A 14 1.08 5.63 -19.10
N THR A 15 1.86 5.00 -18.23
CA THR A 15 1.42 4.58 -16.90
C THR A 15 1.43 5.85 -16.06
N TRP A 16 0.24 6.31 -15.68
CA TRP A 16 0.03 7.51 -14.86
C TRP A 16 1.08 7.59 -13.74
N PRO A 17 1.96 8.61 -13.74
CA PRO A 17 3.07 8.64 -12.79
C PRO A 17 2.56 8.62 -11.35
N LEU A 18 1.42 9.27 -11.09
CA LEU A 18 0.82 9.35 -9.77
C LEU A 18 0.44 7.97 -9.19
N VAL A 19 -0.20 7.09 -9.97
CA VAL A 19 -0.63 5.78 -9.45
C VAL A 19 0.55 4.82 -9.25
N VAL A 20 1.58 4.94 -10.10
CA VAL A 20 2.82 4.19 -9.94
C VAL A 20 3.59 4.67 -8.70
N TRP A 21 3.66 5.99 -8.49
CA TRP A 21 4.24 6.55 -7.27
C TRP A 21 3.45 6.13 -6.02
N ALA A 22 2.12 6.13 -6.06
CA ALA A 22 1.30 5.61 -4.98
C ALA A 22 1.62 4.13 -4.66
N ALA A 23 1.79 3.28 -5.68
CA ALA A 23 2.23 1.90 -5.46
C ALA A 23 3.66 1.80 -4.89
N ARG A 24 4.56 2.71 -5.23
CA ARG A 24 5.92 2.76 -4.65
C ARG A 24 5.92 3.16 -3.18
N LEU A 25 4.95 3.96 -2.73
CA LEU A 25 4.80 4.29 -1.30
C LEU A 25 4.53 3.04 -0.44
N SER A 26 4.15 1.91 -1.03
CA SER A 26 4.08 0.63 -0.31
C SER A 26 5.43 0.18 0.28
N VAL A 27 6.56 0.75 -0.16
CA VAL A 27 7.85 0.52 0.50
C VAL A 27 7.85 0.94 1.98
N TYR A 28 7.04 1.95 2.36
CA TYR A 28 6.88 2.34 3.75
C TYR A 28 6.20 1.24 4.56
N PHE A 29 5.14 0.63 4.01
CA PHE A 29 4.45 -0.50 4.64
C PHE A 29 5.35 -1.72 4.75
N LEU A 30 6.19 -1.96 3.74
CA LEU A 30 7.20 -3.01 3.75
C LEU A 30 8.20 -2.82 4.88
N ALA A 31 8.82 -1.63 4.94
CA ALA A 31 9.81 -1.30 5.96
C ALA A 31 9.20 -1.34 7.37
N GLN A 32 8.02 -0.74 7.54
CA GLN A 32 7.32 -0.73 8.82
C GLN A 32 6.94 -2.15 9.26
N GLY A 33 6.31 -2.95 8.40
CA GLY A 33 5.94 -4.33 8.71
C GLY A 33 7.16 -5.20 9.05
N ALA A 34 8.25 -5.07 8.29
CA ALA A 34 9.50 -5.78 8.54
C ALA A 34 10.13 -5.39 9.88
N LEU A 35 10.24 -4.08 10.16
CA LEU A 35 10.84 -3.59 11.40
C LEU A 35 10.03 -4.01 12.64
N VAL A 36 8.69 -3.91 12.56
CA VAL A 36 7.81 -4.34 13.67
C VAL A 36 7.93 -5.85 13.89
N LEU A 37 7.88 -6.67 12.83
CA LEU A 37 8.01 -8.12 12.96
C LEU A 37 9.39 -8.54 13.45
N LEU A 38 10.46 -7.88 13.03
CA LEU A 38 11.81 -8.10 13.57
C LEU A 38 11.88 -7.74 15.05
N ALA A 39 11.21 -6.66 15.46
CA ALA A 39 11.14 -6.29 16.87
C ALA A 39 10.39 -7.36 17.69
N TYR A 40 9.26 -7.89 17.21
CA TYR A 40 8.58 -9.01 17.86
C TYR A 40 9.40 -10.31 17.85
N ALA A 41 10.16 -10.58 16.79
CA ALA A 41 11.06 -11.73 16.75
C ALA A 41 12.19 -11.61 17.80
N TYR A 42 12.60 -10.40 18.14
CA TYR A 42 13.64 -10.12 19.13
C TYR A 42 13.10 -10.08 20.57
N TYR A 43 11.97 -9.40 20.81
CA TYR A 43 11.39 -9.21 22.15
C TYR A 43 10.36 -10.29 22.55
N GLY A 44 9.89 -11.09 21.60
CA GLY A 44 8.83 -12.09 21.77
C GLY A 44 7.48 -11.62 21.25
N PHE A 45 6.71 -12.52 20.61
CA PHE A 45 5.41 -12.21 20.00
C PHE A 45 4.30 -11.86 21.01
N ASP A 46 4.50 -12.20 22.29
CA ASP A 46 3.59 -11.84 23.39
C ASP A 46 3.88 -10.44 23.98
N SER A 47 4.85 -9.70 23.41
CA SER A 47 5.17 -8.34 23.84
C SER A 47 3.99 -7.39 23.64
N ASP A 48 3.75 -6.48 24.61
CA ASP A 48 2.70 -5.47 24.49
C ASP A 48 3.00 -4.51 23.31
N PRO A 49 2.11 -4.41 22.30
CA PRO A 49 2.28 -3.49 21.17
C PRO A 49 2.49 -2.03 21.57
N ASN A 50 2.03 -1.62 22.75
CA ASN A 50 2.16 -0.25 23.25
C ASN A 50 3.59 0.10 23.73
N SER A 51 4.43 -0.91 23.94
CA SER A 51 5.84 -0.72 24.31
C SER A 51 6.67 -0.13 23.16
N PHE A 52 6.20 -0.25 21.92
CA PHE A 52 6.87 0.30 20.74
C PHE A 52 6.63 1.81 20.57
N ALA A 53 7.56 2.47 19.86
CA ALA A 53 7.47 3.90 19.55
C ALA A 53 6.19 4.24 18.77
N LEU A 54 5.75 5.51 18.82
CA LEU A 54 4.40 5.96 18.43
C LEU A 54 3.94 5.53 17.01
N GLY A 55 4.88 5.29 16.07
CA GLY A 55 4.59 4.82 14.70
C GLY A 55 4.69 3.30 14.47
N PHE A 56 5.09 2.54 15.49
CA PHE A 56 5.32 1.09 15.44
C PHE A 56 4.37 0.31 16.37
N ARG A 57 3.41 0.99 17.00
CA ARG A 57 2.41 0.40 17.91
C ARG A 57 1.34 -0.37 17.16
N ILE A 58 1.75 -1.50 16.60
CA ILE A 58 0.95 -2.31 15.70
C ILE A 58 1.10 -3.76 16.15
N ASP A 59 0.00 -4.49 16.20
CA ASP A 59 0.03 -5.90 16.54
C ASP A 59 0.76 -6.73 15.47
N PRO A 60 1.28 -7.92 15.81
CA PRO A 60 2.05 -8.74 14.88
C PRO A 60 1.27 -9.10 13.61
N ILE A 61 -0.05 -9.29 13.72
CA ILE A 61 -0.90 -9.68 12.58
C ILE A 61 -1.00 -8.51 11.61
N LEU A 62 -1.31 -7.31 12.09
CA LEU A 62 -1.38 -6.11 11.25
C LEU A 62 0.01 -5.73 10.69
N ALA A 63 1.10 -6.00 11.41
CA ALA A 63 2.45 -5.85 10.89
C ALA A 63 2.73 -6.81 9.71
N ALA A 64 2.28 -8.06 9.80
CA ALA A 64 2.36 -9.02 8.69
C ALA A 64 1.50 -8.62 7.49
N VAL A 65 0.30 -8.08 7.73
CA VAL A 65 -0.54 -7.51 6.67
C VAL A 65 0.17 -6.36 5.96
N ASN A 66 0.76 -5.42 6.71
CA ASN A 66 1.52 -4.31 6.13
C ASN A 66 2.76 -4.80 5.37
N LEU A 67 3.46 -5.82 5.87
CA LEU A 67 4.57 -6.44 5.16
C LEU A 67 4.11 -7.04 3.82
N ALA A 68 3.01 -7.79 3.80
CA ALA A 68 2.48 -8.42 2.60
C ALA A 68 2.06 -7.38 1.54
N TRP A 69 1.28 -6.37 1.95
CA TRP A 69 0.90 -5.26 1.08
C TRP A 69 2.12 -4.46 0.60
N GLY A 70 3.10 -4.29 1.49
CA GLY A 70 4.36 -3.64 1.19
C GLY A 70 5.17 -4.37 0.12
N LEU A 71 5.28 -5.70 0.22
CA LEU A 71 5.97 -6.55 -0.75
C LEU A 71 5.29 -6.47 -2.12
N ILE A 72 3.98 -6.69 -2.15
CA ILE A 72 3.18 -6.68 -3.39
C ILE A 72 3.26 -5.31 -4.06
N GLY A 73 3.03 -4.24 -3.30
CA GLY A 73 3.04 -2.87 -3.82
C GLY A 73 4.42 -2.44 -4.31
N THR A 74 5.48 -2.76 -3.57
CA THR A 74 6.86 -2.51 -3.98
C THR A 74 7.18 -3.25 -5.28
N TYR A 75 6.85 -4.54 -5.38
CA TYR A 75 7.06 -5.31 -6.60
C TYR A 75 6.33 -4.69 -7.81
N ILE A 76 5.06 -4.31 -7.62
CA ILE A 76 4.25 -3.70 -8.67
C ILE A 76 4.77 -2.30 -9.05
N GLY A 77 5.11 -1.46 -8.08
CA GLY A 77 5.54 -0.08 -8.28
C GLY A 77 6.90 0.06 -8.98
N PHE A 78 7.80 -0.91 -8.79
CA PHE A 78 9.13 -0.90 -9.42
C PHE A 78 9.22 -1.78 -10.66
N PHE A 79 8.65 -3.00 -10.64
CA PHE A 79 8.88 -3.99 -11.71
C PHE A 79 7.69 -4.18 -12.64
N ARG A 80 6.45 -3.97 -12.17
CA ARG A 80 5.24 -4.25 -12.96
C ARG A 80 4.21 -3.10 -12.90
N PRO A 81 4.56 -1.88 -13.34
CA PRO A 81 3.71 -0.69 -13.20
C PRO A 81 2.36 -0.80 -13.93
N ARG A 82 2.23 -1.73 -14.90
CA ARG A 82 0.96 -2.05 -15.56
C ARG A 82 -0.17 -2.48 -14.61
N TYR A 83 0.18 -2.99 -13.42
CA TYR A 83 -0.79 -3.42 -12.40
C TYR A 83 -1.03 -2.37 -11.30
N ALA A 84 -0.37 -1.22 -11.34
CA ALA A 84 -0.43 -0.21 -10.28
C ALA A 84 -1.87 0.27 -10.00
N THR A 85 -2.67 0.50 -11.04
CA THR A 85 -4.08 0.91 -10.85
C THR A 85 -4.90 -0.15 -10.13
N ALA A 86 -4.76 -1.42 -10.51
CA ALA A 86 -5.49 -2.51 -9.86
C ALA A 86 -5.03 -2.68 -8.41
N PHE A 87 -3.73 -2.60 -8.16
CA PHE A 87 -3.16 -2.64 -6.82
C PHE A 87 -3.68 -1.52 -5.93
N VAL A 88 -3.61 -0.26 -6.37
CA VAL A 88 -4.04 0.90 -5.58
C VAL A 88 -5.54 0.82 -5.25
N LEU A 89 -6.37 0.33 -6.19
CA LEU A 89 -7.80 0.11 -5.92
C LEU A 89 -8.05 -1.03 -4.93
N ALA A 90 -7.33 -2.15 -5.05
CA ALA A 90 -7.43 -3.26 -4.11
C ALA A 90 -6.96 -2.85 -2.70
N PHE A 91 -5.87 -2.09 -2.63
CA PHE A 91 -5.36 -1.48 -1.41
C PHE A 91 -6.39 -0.55 -0.78
N ALA A 92 -6.98 0.36 -1.57
CA ALA A 92 -8.02 1.28 -1.10
C ALA A 92 -9.21 0.53 -0.52
N ALA A 93 -9.72 -0.49 -1.24
CA ALA A 93 -10.83 -1.30 -0.77
C ALA A 93 -10.51 -2.03 0.53
N PHE A 94 -9.34 -2.68 0.61
CA PHE A 94 -8.91 -3.42 1.80
C PHE A 94 -8.82 -2.52 3.04
N TYR A 95 -8.11 -1.39 2.95
CA TYR A 95 -7.97 -0.48 4.08
C TYR A 95 -9.27 0.27 4.41
N THR A 96 -10.18 0.44 3.44
CA THR A 96 -11.55 0.91 3.74
C THR A 96 -12.29 -0.09 4.61
N VAL A 97 -12.21 -1.38 4.29
CA VAL A 97 -12.84 -2.44 5.12
C VAL A 97 -12.25 -2.41 6.52
N LEU A 98 -10.93 -2.36 6.68
CA LEU A 98 -10.31 -2.25 8.01
C LEU A 98 -10.73 -0.99 8.77
N ALA A 99 -10.86 0.15 8.09
CA ALA A 99 -11.33 1.40 8.69
C ALA A 99 -12.78 1.29 9.20
N VAL A 100 -13.65 0.66 8.41
CA VAL A 100 -15.04 0.43 8.80
C VAL A 100 -15.09 -0.51 10.01
N LEU A 101 -14.36 -1.63 9.97
CA LEU A 101 -14.33 -2.59 11.08
C LEU A 101 -13.79 -1.95 12.38
N GLY A 102 -12.69 -1.20 12.30
CA GLY A 102 -12.09 -0.49 13.42
C GLY A 102 -12.97 0.61 14.02
N THR A 103 -13.94 1.11 13.24
CA THR A 103 -14.91 2.12 13.72
C THR A 103 -15.96 1.52 14.65
N PHE A 104 -16.28 0.23 14.49
CA PHE A 104 -17.29 -0.44 15.31
C PHE A 104 -16.70 -1.16 16.52
N THR A 105 -15.42 -1.55 16.46
CA THR A 105 -14.73 -2.14 17.63
C THR A 105 -13.21 -2.03 17.49
N PRO A 106 -12.50 -1.84 18.61
CA PRO A 106 -11.05 -1.71 18.63
C PRO A 106 -10.30 -3.02 18.33
N THR A 107 -10.98 -4.17 18.24
CA THR A 107 -10.37 -5.46 17.91
C THR A 107 -11.19 -6.22 16.88
N HIS A 108 -10.53 -6.75 15.84
CA HIS A 108 -11.14 -7.57 14.79
C HIS A 108 -10.17 -8.63 14.28
N LEU A 109 -10.62 -9.88 14.16
CA LEU A 109 -9.81 -10.98 13.61
C LEU A 109 -8.44 -11.14 14.31
N GLY A 110 -8.36 -10.81 15.61
CA GLY A 110 -7.11 -10.82 16.38
C GLY A 110 -6.21 -9.59 16.18
N MET A 111 -6.54 -8.67 15.28
CA MET A 111 -5.83 -7.40 15.09
C MET A 111 -6.34 -6.32 16.05
N MET A 112 -5.43 -5.46 16.51
CA MET A 112 -5.75 -4.25 17.24
C MET A 112 -5.98 -3.09 16.25
N LEU A 113 -7.26 -2.75 16.07
CA LEU A 113 -7.72 -1.61 15.27
C LEU A 113 -8.10 -0.43 16.18
N ASN A 114 -7.21 -0.08 17.11
CA ASN A 114 -7.44 1.05 18.03
C ASN A 114 -7.60 2.39 17.28
N ASP A 115 -8.05 3.44 17.97
CA ASP A 115 -8.36 4.73 17.36
C ASP A 115 -7.24 5.29 16.47
N ARG A 116 -5.97 5.08 16.83
CA ARG A 116 -4.82 5.56 16.05
C ARG A 116 -4.65 4.78 14.75
N VAL A 117 -4.71 3.45 14.83
CA VAL A 117 -4.64 2.57 13.66
C VAL A 117 -5.85 2.81 12.75
N ASN A 118 -7.03 2.95 13.33
CA ASN A 118 -8.26 3.21 12.60
C ASN A 118 -8.22 4.58 11.90
N LEU A 119 -7.75 5.63 12.60
CA LEU A 119 -7.53 6.94 12.01
C LEU A 119 -6.55 6.87 10.84
N PHE A 120 -5.45 6.11 10.98
CA PHE A 120 -4.51 5.91 9.88
C PHE A 120 -5.18 5.26 8.66
N HIS A 121 -6.01 4.23 8.85
CA HIS A 121 -6.78 3.61 7.76
C HIS A 121 -7.72 4.61 7.07
N TRP A 122 -8.42 5.45 7.85
CA TRP A 122 -9.26 6.53 7.33
C TRP A 122 -8.46 7.63 6.60
N LEU A 123 -7.20 7.86 6.95
CA LEU A 123 -6.35 8.82 6.26
C LEU A 123 -5.81 8.30 4.93
N ILE A 124 -5.50 7.00 4.82
CA ILE A 124 -4.90 6.42 3.59
C ILE A 124 -5.93 5.98 2.55
N ALA A 125 -7.13 5.54 2.97
CA ALA A 125 -8.10 4.96 2.06
C ALA A 125 -8.69 5.99 1.06
N PRO A 126 -9.11 7.21 1.47
CA PRO A 126 -9.66 8.19 0.53
C PRO A 126 -8.68 8.65 -0.56
N PRO A 127 -7.40 9.00 -0.23
CA PRO A 127 -6.40 9.29 -1.26
C PRO A 127 -6.16 8.11 -2.21
N ALA A 128 -6.10 6.88 -1.69
CA ALA A 128 -5.92 5.69 -2.52
C ALA A 128 -7.10 5.49 -3.50
N TRP A 129 -8.34 5.68 -3.04
CA TRP A 129 -9.53 5.68 -3.91
C TRP A 129 -9.45 6.77 -4.97
N ALA A 130 -9.13 8.00 -4.58
CA ALA A 130 -9.03 9.13 -5.52
C ALA A 130 -7.99 8.85 -6.62
N ILE A 131 -6.80 8.40 -6.25
CA ILE A 131 -5.72 8.09 -7.19
C ILE A 131 -6.10 6.92 -8.11
N GLY A 132 -6.64 5.84 -7.54
CA GLY A 132 -7.03 4.64 -8.29
C GLY A 132 -8.16 4.90 -9.28
N LEU A 133 -9.22 5.59 -8.84
CA LEU A 133 -10.38 5.93 -9.69
C LEU A 133 -10.03 6.95 -10.76
N TYR A 134 -9.21 7.95 -10.43
CA TYR A 134 -8.72 8.93 -11.40
C TYR A 134 -7.93 8.26 -12.53
N ALA A 135 -7.01 7.37 -12.18
CA ALA A 135 -6.24 6.61 -13.17
C ALA A 135 -7.14 5.69 -14.03
N LEU A 136 -8.16 5.07 -13.43
CA LEU A 136 -9.11 4.22 -14.14
C LEU A 136 -9.97 5.02 -15.14
N TRP A 137 -10.50 6.16 -14.71
CA TRP A 137 -11.32 7.05 -15.52
C TRP A 137 -10.56 7.56 -16.74
N HIS A 138 -9.32 8.01 -16.55
CA HIS A 138 -8.53 8.51 -17.66
C HIS A 138 -8.15 7.40 -18.65
N ARG A 139 -7.87 6.19 -18.17
CA ARG A 139 -7.61 5.04 -19.05
C ARG A 139 -8.82 4.69 -19.93
N ARG A 140 -10.04 4.90 -19.44
CA ARG A 140 -11.27 4.69 -20.24
C ARG A 140 -11.48 5.77 -21.30
N ARG A 141 -11.12 7.03 -21.01
CA ARG A 141 -11.22 8.14 -21.99
C ARG A 141 -10.21 8.08 -23.12
N SER A 142 -9.07 7.45 -22.89
CA SER A 142 -7.99 7.31 -23.89
C SER A 142 -8.09 6.04 -24.74
N ARG A 143 -9.16 5.25 -24.56
CA ARG A 143 -9.52 4.10 -25.40
C ARG A 143 -10.65 4.51 -26.32
#